data_AF-A0A4R6IRD2-F1
#
_entry.id   AF-A0A4R6IRD2-F1
#
_cell.length_a   1.000
_cell.length_b   1.000
_cell.length_c   1.000
_cell.angle_alpha   90.00
_cell.angle_beta   90.00
_cell.angle_gamma   90.00
#
_symmetry.space_group_name_H-M   'P 1'
#
loop_
_entity.id
_entity.type
_entity.pdbx_description
1 polymer ?
#
loop_
_entity_poly.entity_id
_entity_poly.type
_entity_poly.pdbx_seq_one_letter_code
_entity_poly.pdbx_strand_id
1 'polypeptide(L)'
;MKIGHVLKHLRLIKGATQDETAAMLNITRTSYSKWENDKVDLTISQATKVAAAYGLKLSFLVSIFETGFIIAPDVLANYIHASKFHDPLRFQRKSPGTH
;
A
#
# COMPACT_ATOMS: atom_id res chain seq x y z
N MET A 1 -4.96 12.10 12.87
CA MET A 1 -5.48 10.99 12.03
C MET A 1 -4.44 9.90 12.01
N LYS A 2 -4.80 8.61 12.01
CA LYS A 2 -3.83 7.50 12.00
C LYS A 2 -3.61 6.98 10.58
N ILE A 3 -2.95 7.78 9.75
CA ILE A 3 -2.63 7.45 8.35
C ILE A 3 -1.84 6.13 8.29
N GLY A 4 -0.97 5.89 9.26
CA GLY A 4 -0.19 4.67 9.38
C GLY A 4 -1.04 3.40 9.43
N HIS A 5 -2.21 3.46 10.06
CA HIS A 5 -3.13 2.33 10.11
C HIS A 5 -3.69 1.97 8.72
N VAL A 6 -4.04 2.98 7.92
CA VAL A 6 -4.53 2.80 6.55
C VAL A 6 -3.45 2.18 5.66
N LEU A 7 -2.22 2.69 5.76
CA LEU A 7 -1.08 2.16 4.99
C LEU A 7 -0.80 0.70 5.33
N LYS A 8 -0.83 0.36 6.62
CA LYS A 8 -0.67 -1.01 7.09
C LYS A 8 -1.75 -1.92 6.53
N HIS A 9 -3.00 -1.47 6.52
CA HIS A 9 -4.12 -2.23 5.98
C HIS A 9 -3.98 -2.49 4.48
N LEU A 10 -3.65 -1.45 3.68
CA LEU A 10 -3.41 -1.57 2.24
C LEU A 10 -2.31 -2.59 1.94
N ARG A 11 -1.20 -2.53 2.70
CA ARG A 11 -0.10 -3.47 2.57
C ARG A 11 -0.54 -4.91 2.87
N LEU A 12 -1.28 -5.11 3.96
CA LEU A 12 -1.74 -6.45 4.36
C LEU A 12 -2.74 -7.05 3.36
N ILE A 13 -3.65 -6.23 2.79
CA ILE A 13 -4.53 -6.68 1.70
C ILE A 13 -3.71 -7.15 0.49
N LYS A 14 -2.62 -6.45 0.18
CA LYS A 14 -1.72 -6.83 -0.92
C LYS A 14 -0.84 -8.05 -0.59
N GLY A 15 -0.83 -8.50 0.67
CA GLY A 15 0.03 -9.59 1.13
C GLY A 15 1.52 -9.24 1.18
N ALA A 16 1.86 -7.96 1.26
CA ALA A 16 3.25 -7.49 1.17
C ALA A 16 3.88 -7.23 2.56
N THR A 17 5.20 -7.36 2.63
CA THR A 17 6.05 -6.92 3.74
C THR A 17 6.33 -5.41 3.66
N GLN A 18 6.82 -4.80 4.74
CA GLN A 18 7.19 -3.37 4.72
C GLN A 18 8.32 -3.09 3.70
N ASP A 19 9.24 -4.03 3.52
CA ASP A 19 10.34 -3.92 2.54
C ASP A 19 9.82 -3.96 1.11
N GLU A 20 8.93 -4.90 0.78
CA GLU A 20 8.32 -5.00 -0.55
C GLU A 20 7.49 -3.75 -0.89
N THR A 21 6.73 -3.24 0.08
CA THR A 21 5.96 -2.00 -0.12
C THR A 21 6.88 -0.78 -0.28
N ALA A 22 7.96 -0.70 0.48
CA ALA A 22 8.94 0.39 0.35
C ALA A 22 9.64 0.34 -1.02
N ALA A 23 10.02 -0.84 -1.49
CA ALA A 23 10.60 -1.04 -2.82
C ALA A 23 9.62 -0.62 -3.93
N MET A 24 8.34 -1.02 -3.82
CA MET A 24 7.27 -0.61 -4.75
C MET A 24 7.08 0.91 -4.80
N LEU A 25 7.24 1.60 -3.67
CA LEU A 25 7.11 3.05 -3.57
C LEU A 25 8.41 3.81 -3.88
N ASN A 26 9.51 3.09 -4.15
CA ASN A 26 10.85 3.61 -4.30
C ASN A 26 11.27 4.52 -3.13
N ILE A 27 11.13 4.00 -1.91
CA ILE A 27 11.55 4.64 -0.66
C ILE A 27 12.28 3.63 0.22
N THR A 28 12.90 4.09 1.30
CA THR A 28 13.50 3.18 2.28
C THR A 28 12.42 2.50 3.13
N ARG A 29 12.69 1.25 3.55
CA ARG A 29 11.88 0.53 4.55
C ARG A 29 11.68 1.37 5.82
N THR A 30 12.73 2.06 6.27
CA THR A 30 12.67 2.93 7.46
C THR A 30 11.70 4.09 7.27
N SER A 31 11.67 4.72 6.09
CA SER A 31 10.69 5.76 5.76
C SER A 31 9.27 5.21 5.81
N TYR A 32 9.03 4.05 5.20
CA TYR A 32 7.72 3.42 5.21
C TYR A 32 7.27 3.01 6.62
N SER A 33 8.18 2.46 7.42
CA SER A 33 7.92 2.11 8.82
C SER A 33 7.56 3.35 9.66
N LYS A 34 8.23 4.49 9.45
CA LYS A 34 7.85 5.76 10.10
C LYS A 34 6.43 6.19 9.73
N TRP A 35 6.01 6.00 8.48
CA TRP A 35 4.64 6.30 8.06
C TRP A 35 3.63 5.36 8.71
N GLU A 36 3.85 4.04 8.71
CA GLU A 36 2.95 3.08 9.37
C GLU A 36 2.80 3.31 10.88
N ASN A 37 3.80 3.91 11.52
CA ASN A 37 3.81 4.22 12.96
C ASN A 37 3.45 5.68 13.27
N ASP A 38 2.90 6.43 12.32
CA ASP A 38 2.50 7.84 12.46
C ASP A 38 3.64 8.73 13.01
N LYS A 39 4.90 8.42 12.69
CA LYS A 39 6.08 9.19 13.13
C LYS A 39 6.41 10.37 12.22
N VAL A 40 5.94 10.31 10.98
CA VAL A 40 6.15 11.33 9.95
C VAL A 40 4.91 11.35 9.06
N ASP A 41 4.42 12.55 8.75
CA ASP A 41 3.32 12.75 7.82
C ASP A 41 3.74 12.50 6.37
N LEU A 42 2.81 12.03 5.54
CA LEU A 42 3.03 11.95 4.10
C LEU A 42 2.87 13.32 3.46
N THR A 43 3.76 13.65 2.53
CA THR A 43 3.52 14.74 1.58
C THR A 43 2.51 14.31 0.53
N ILE A 44 1.89 15.28 -0.15
CA ILE A 44 0.97 15.01 -1.26
C ILE A 44 1.66 14.18 -2.35
N SER A 45 2.93 14.46 -2.67
CA SER A 45 3.68 13.67 -3.66
C SER A 45 3.84 12.20 -3.24
N GLN A 46 4.06 11.94 -1.96
CA GLN A 46 4.15 10.57 -1.43
C GLN A 46 2.79 9.88 -1.43
N ALA A 47 1.71 10.59 -1.08
CA ALA A 47 0.34 10.07 -1.18
C ALA A 47 -0.02 9.71 -2.64
N THR A 48 0.41 10.51 -3.63
CA THR A 48 0.24 10.19 -5.05
C THR A 48 0.94 8.89 -5.43
N LYS A 49 2.17 8.66 -4.94
CA LYS A 49 2.90 7.40 -5.18
C LYS A 49 2.17 6.20 -4.58
N VAL A 50 1.64 6.35 -3.36
CA VAL A 50 0.82 5.31 -2.71
C VAL A 50 -0.42 5.03 -3.55
N ALA A 51 -1.18 6.06 -3.92
CA ALA A 51 -2.37 5.90 -4.73
C ALA A 51 -2.07 5.16 -6.04
N ALA A 52 -1.02 5.56 -6.76
CA ALA A 52 -0.59 4.88 -7.99
C ALA A 52 -0.18 3.41 -7.77
N ALA A 53 0.58 3.12 -6.71
CA ALA A 53 1.06 1.78 -6.41
C ALA A 53 -0.04 0.77 -6.01
N TYR A 54 -1.18 1.27 -5.56
CA TYR A 54 -2.37 0.50 -5.21
C TYR A 54 -3.52 0.66 -6.23
N GLY A 55 -3.32 1.38 -7.33
CA GLY A 55 -4.34 1.58 -8.36
C GLY A 55 -5.54 2.41 -7.91
N LEU A 56 -5.36 3.28 -6.91
CA LEU A 56 -6.39 4.13 -6.32
C LEU A 56 -6.34 5.54 -6.89
N LYS A 57 -7.49 6.23 -6.90
CA LYS A 57 -7.51 7.69 -7.08
C LYS A 57 -6.92 8.36 -5.83
N LEU A 58 -6.12 9.41 -6.02
CA LEU A 58 -5.57 10.18 -4.90
C LEU A 58 -6.67 10.72 -3.98
N SER A 59 -7.75 11.27 -4.55
CA SER A 59 -8.90 11.79 -3.79
C SER A 59 -9.54 10.73 -2.90
N PHE A 60 -9.62 9.48 -3.39
CA PHE A 60 -10.13 8.36 -2.61
C PHE A 60 -9.18 8.00 -1.46
N LEU A 61 -7.88 7.92 -1.72
CA LEU A 61 -6.88 7.67 -0.67
C LEU A 61 -6.94 8.72 0.45
N VAL A 62 -7.07 9.99 0.08
CA VAL A 62 -7.21 11.11 1.04
C VAL A 62 -8.49 10.98 1.86
N SER A 63 -9.62 10.64 1.23
CA SER A 63 -10.88 10.40 1.95
C SER A 63 -10.75 9.28 3.01
N ILE A 64 -9.99 8.22 2.71
CA ILE A 64 -9.73 7.14 3.68
C ILE A 64 -8.85 7.64 4.84
N PHE A 65 -7.85 8.48 4.55
CA PHE A 65 -7.00 9.07 5.59
C PHE A 65 -7.78 9.98 6.55
N GLU A 66 -8.75 10.74 6.04
CA GLU A 66 -9.61 11.63 6.82
C GLU A 66 -10.65 10.86 7.65
N THR A 67 -11.31 9.88 7.04
CA THR A 67 -12.39 9.12 7.67
C THR A 67 -11.89 8.02 8.60
N GLY A 68 -10.67 7.53 8.40
CA GLY A 68 -10.11 6.38 9.12
C GLY A 68 -10.85 5.06 8.84
N PHE A 69 -11.73 5.01 7.85
CA PHE A 69 -12.53 3.83 7.55
C PHE A 69 -11.69 2.76 6.87
N ILE A 70 -11.69 1.56 7.45
CA ILE A 70 -10.96 0.42 6.91
C ILE A 70 -11.82 -0.22 5.81
N ILE A 71 -11.33 -0.19 4.58
CA ILE A 71 -12.05 -0.77 3.45
C ILE A 71 -11.89 -2.29 3.46
N ALA A 72 -13.02 -2.99 3.40
CA ALA A 72 -13.04 -4.44 3.23
C ALA A 72 -12.44 -4.82 1.85
N PRO A 73 -11.67 -5.91 1.74
CA PRO A 73 -10.96 -6.25 0.49
C PRO A 73 -11.86 -6.33 -0.75
N ASP A 74 -13.09 -6.82 -0.58
CA ASP A 74 -14.13 -6.94 -1.61
C ASP A 74 -14.64 -5.57 -2.10
N VAL A 75 -14.69 -4.57 -1.22
CA VAL A 75 -15.05 -3.19 -1.57
C VAL A 75 -13.90 -2.52 -2.33
N LEU A 76 -12.64 -2.76 -1.95
CA LEU A 76 -11.46 -2.17 -2.59
C LEU A 76 -11.37 -2.54 -4.08
N ALA A 77 -11.77 -3.76 -4.44
CA ALA A 77 -11.78 -4.24 -5.82
C ALA A 77 -12.58 -3.33 -6.78
N ASN A 78 -13.63 -2.67 -6.28
CA ASN A 78 -14.46 -1.76 -7.08
C ASN A 78 -13.82 -0.38 -7.32
N TYR A 79 -12.82 -0.01 -6.52
CA TYR A 79 -12.12 1.28 -6.60
C TYR A 79 -10.75 1.20 -7.29
N ILE A 80 -10.23 -0.01 -7.46
CA ILE A 80 -9.05 -0.26 -8.28
C ILE A 80 -9.47 -0.10 -9.74
N HIS A 81 -9.10 1.03 -10.36
CA HIS A 81 -9.27 1.19 -11.80
C HIS A 81 -8.34 0.20 -12.50
N ALA A 82 -8.92 -0.86 -13.05
CA ALA A 82 -8.24 -1.85 -13.85
C ALA A 82 -7.77 -1.23 -15.19
N SER A 83 -6.71 -0.43 -15.16
CA SER A 83 -5.89 -0.18 -16.33
C SER A 83 -4.62 -1.01 -16.22
N LYS A 84 -4.71 -2.26 -16.68
CA LYS A 84 -3.58 -3.11 -17.08
C LYS A 84 -2.37 -3.09 -16.12
N PHE A 85 -2.50 -3.70 -14.94
CA PHE A 85 -1.30 -4.19 -14.25
C PHE A 85 -1.02 -5.60 -14.76
N HIS A 86 -0.11 -5.67 -15.73
CA HIS A 86 0.69 -6.87 -15.98
C HIS A 86 1.43 -7.13 -14.67
N ASP A 87 1.16 -8.25 -14.02
CA ASP A 87 1.84 -8.71 -12.81
C ASP A 87 3.33 -8.92 -13.11
N PRO A 88 4.25 -8.03 -12.68
CA PRO A 88 5.68 -8.24 -12.89
C PRO A 88 6.30 -9.04 -11.74
N LEU A 89 5.52 -9.35 -10.69
CA LEU A 89 6.01 -9.89 -9.43
C LEU A 89 5.03 -10.93 -8.89
N ARG A 90 4.75 -11.97 -9.70
CA ARG A 90 4.80 -13.35 -9.20
C ARG A 90 6.19 -13.57 -8.64
N PHE A 91 6.44 -12.98 -7.47
CA PHE A 91 7.62 -13.22 -6.68
C PHE A 91 7.63 -14.72 -6.46
N GLN A 92 8.67 -15.35 -7.00
CA GLN A 92 8.80 -16.78 -7.09
C GLN A 92 8.38 -17.41 -5.76
N ARG A 93 7.38 -18.28 -5.81
CA ARG A 93 7.23 -19.31 -4.78
C ARG A 93 8.55 -20.07 -4.79
N LYS A 94 9.50 -19.66 -3.94
CA LYS A 94 10.54 -20.57 -3.47
C LYS A 94 9.79 -21.60 -2.63
N SER A 95 9.52 -22.75 -3.23
CA SER A 95 9.25 -23.96 -2.48
C SER A 95 10.33 -24.08 -1.40
N PRO A 96 9.99 -24.26 -0.12
CA PRO A 96 10.99 -24.68 0.86
C PRO A 96 11.47 -26.05 0.39
N GLY A 97 12.75 -26.14 0.01
CA GLY A 97 13.39 -27.41 -0.22
C GLY A 97 13.24 -28.25 1.03
N THR A 98 12.55 -29.37 0.90
CA THR A 98 12.53 -30.41 1.92
C THR A 98 13.86 -31.16 1.83
N HIS A 99 14.46 -31.38 2.99
CA HIS A 99 15.74 -32.03 3.23
C HIS A 99 15.95 -33.34 2.47
#